data_AF-A3IVF6-F1
#
_entry.id   AF-A3IVF6-F1
#
_cell.length_a   1.000
_cell.length_b   1.000
_cell.length_c   1.000
_cell.angle_alpha   90.00
_cell.angle_beta   90.00
_cell.angle_gamma   90.00
#
_symmetry.space_group_name_H-M   'P 1'
#
loop_
_entity.id
_entity.type
_entity.pdbx_description
1 polymer ?
#
loop_
_entity_poly.entity_id
_entity_poly.type
_entity_poly.pdbx_seq_one_letter_code
_entity_poly.pdbx_strand_id
1 'polypeptide(L)'
;MLFNCYEFIFIFLCIVLLRCFILSRFKSSVLSVGWLVTASFFFYGCWNPKYLFLIIGCVIFNYFIGNVINKEVKNKILSSRLFFIKIVANLACIGYFKYYFCLDDTGIS
;
A
#
# COMPACT_ATOMS: atom_id res chain seq x y z
N MET A 1 17.98 18.35 -1.29
CA MET A 1 18.15 19.77 -1.70
C MET A 1 17.96 19.83 -3.21
N LEU A 2 17.08 20.61 -3.83
CA LEU A 2 16.08 21.58 -3.40
C LEU A 2 14.81 21.30 -4.21
N PHE A 3 13.65 21.33 -3.54
CA PHE A 3 12.43 21.98 -4.03
C PHE A 3 12.22 21.93 -5.55
N ASN A 4 11.54 20.89 -6.05
CA ASN A 4 10.11 21.07 -6.27
C ASN A 4 9.30 19.75 -6.15
N CYS A 5 9.23 19.16 -4.95
CA CYS A 5 8.39 17.96 -4.71
C CYS A 5 6.91 18.21 -5.01
N TYR A 6 6.46 19.46 -4.99
CA TYR A 6 5.12 19.81 -5.46
C TYR A 6 5.01 19.67 -6.97
N GLU A 7 5.96 20.11 -7.79
CA GLU A 7 5.90 19.92 -9.25
C GLU A 7 5.87 18.44 -9.62
N PHE A 8 6.70 17.60 -8.98
CA PHE A 8 6.64 16.16 -9.20
C PHE A 8 5.27 15.60 -8.81
N ILE A 9 4.75 15.94 -7.62
CA ILE A 9 3.43 15.47 -7.15
C ILE A 9 2.30 16.02 -8.02
N PHE A 10 2.30 17.30 -8.40
CA PHE A 10 1.28 17.92 -9.23
C PHE A 10 1.32 17.40 -10.66
N ILE A 11 2.49 17.28 -11.28
CA ILE A 11 2.63 16.74 -12.65
C ILE A 11 2.25 15.26 -12.64
N PHE A 12 2.78 14.48 -11.70
CA PHE A 12 2.43 13.07 -11.54
C PHE A 12 0.93 12.89 -11.28
N LEU A 13 0.35 13.65 -10.35
CA LEU A 13 -1.08 13.60 -10.01
C LEU A 13 -1.94 14.03 -11.19
N CYS A 14 -1.59 15.12 -11.88
CA CYS A 14 -2.29 15.55 -13.08
C CYS A 14 -2.25 14.47 -14.17
N ILE A 15 -1.09 13.83 -14.41
CA ILE A 15 -0.95 12.73 -15.38
C ILE A 15 -1.77 11.50 -14.96
N VAL A 16 -1.71 11.12 -13.68
CA VAL A 16 -2.47 9.99 -13.14
C VAL A 16 -3.96 10.25 -13.19
N LEU A 17 -4.43 11.45 -12.84
CA LEU A 17 -5.83 11.86 -12.90
C LEU A 17 -6.32 11.95 -14.35
N LEU A 18 -5.55 12.53 -15.27
CA LEU A 18 -5.89 12.58 -16.69
C LEU A 18 -6.05 11.16 -17.24
N ARG A 19 -5.08 10.28 -16.97
CA ARG A 19 -5.14 8.90 -17.45
C ARG A 19 -6.24 8.09 -16.78
N CYS A 20 -6.49 8.30 -15.48
CA CYS A 20 -7.64 7.75 -14.76
C CYS A 20 -8.97 8.21 -15.37
N PHE A 21 -9.12 9.49 -15.69
CA PHE A 21 -10.34 10.03 -16.30
C PHE A 21 -10.56 9.48 -17.72
N ILE A 22 -9.48 9.37 -18.50
CA ILE A 22 -9.51 8.73 -19.83
C ILE A 22 -9.92 7.25 -19.70
N LEU A 23 -9.31 6.49 -18.80
CA LEU A 23 -9.67 5.07 -18.58
C LEU A 23 -11.08 4.90 -17.99
N SER A 24 -11.51 5.81 -17.11
CA SER A 24 -12.86 5.83 -16.53
C SER A 24 -13.93 6.04 -17.62
N ARG A 25 -13.59 6.77 -18.70
CA ARG A 25 -14.48 6.96 -19.85
C ARG A 25 -14.75 5.65 -20.60
N PHE A 26 -13.82 4.68 -20.54
CA PHE A 26 -13.97 3.37 -21.18
C PHE A 26 -14.74 2.34 -20.32
N LYS A 27 -15.45 2.76 -19.26
CA LYS A 27 -16.29 1.91 -18.36
C LYS A 27 -15.56 0.76 -17.64
N SER A 28 -14.25 0.65 -17.79
CA SER A 28 -13.45 -0.38 -17.13
C SER A 28 -12.88 0.14 -15.80
N SER A 29 -13.74 0.21 -14.77
CA SER A 29 -13.36 0.65 -13.42
C SER A 29 -12.17 -0.13 -12.86
N VAL A 30 -12.04 -1.41 -13.22
CA VAL A 30 -10.93 -2.28 -12.82
C VAL A 30 -9.59 -1.77 -13.39
N LEU A 31 -9.58 -1.32 -14.64
CA LEU A 31 -8.37 -0.81 -15.30
C LEU A 31 -7.91 0.51 -14.69
N SER A 32 -8.87 1.36 -14.31
CA SER A 32 -8.58 2.62 -13.62
C SER A 32 -7.96 2.38 -12.24
N VAL A 33 -8.54 1.47 -11.44
CA VAL A 33 -7.96 1.11 -10.14
C VAL A 33 -6.57 0.50 -10.30
N GLY A 34 -6.37 -0.41 -11.27
CA GLY A 34 -5.04 -0.98 -11.56
C GLY A 34 -4.01 0.07 -11.97
N TRP A 35 -4.45 1.10 -12.71
CA TRP A 35 -3.62 2.24 -13.08
C TRP A 35 -3.19 3.06 -11.85
N LEU A 36 -4.11 3.40 -10.96
CA LEU A 36 -3.80 4.13 -9.72
C LEU A 36 -2.83 3.35 -8.82
N VAL A 37 -3.02 2.03 -8.70
CA VAL A 37 -2.16 1.17 -7.88
C VAL A 37 -0.74 1.13 -8.47
N THR A 38 -0.61 0.91 -9.78
CA THR A 38 0.69 0.92 -10.46
C THR A 38 1.39 2.27 -10.34
N ALA A 39 0.65 3.35 -10.51
CA ALA A 39 1.17 4.71 -10.34
C ALA A 39 1.71 4.90 -8.91
N SER A 40 0.92 4.51 -7.90
CA SER A 40 1.34 4.59 -6.49
C SER A 40 2.62 3.80 -6.24
N PHE A 41 2.73 2.58 -6.78
CA PHE A 41 3.96 1.80 -6.68
C PHE A 41 5.15 2.49 -7.34
N PHE A 42 4.99 3.04 -8.54
CA PHE A 42 6.08 3.75 -9.20
C PHE A 42 6.57 4.97 -8.38
N PHE A 43 5.65 5.75 -7.83
CA PHE A 43 5.96 6.88 -6.95
C PHE A 43 6.73 6.46 -5.70
N TYR A 44 6.28 5.41 -5.01
CA TYR A 44 6.96 4.90 -3.82
C TYR A 44 8.31 4.24 -4.13
N GLY A 45 8.42 3.55 -5.28
CA GLY A 45 9.63 2.85 -5.70
C GLY A 45 10.78 3.78 -6.04
N CYS A 46 10.49 4.93 -6.64
CA CYS A 46 11.49 5.97 -6.91
C CYS A 46 12.04 6.63 -5.64
N TRP A 47 11.32 6.59 -4.51
CA TRP A 47 11.78 7.19 -3.26
C TRP A 47 12.63 6.21 -2.44
N ASN A 48 12.10 5.02 -2.13
CA ASN A 48 12.86 3.97 -1.44
C ASN A 48 12.30 2.57 -1.75
N PRO A 49 13.01 1.73 -2.54
CA PRO A 49 12.51 0.44 -2.99
C PRO A 49 12.25 -0.56 -1.84
N LYS A 50 12.96 -0.41 -0.71
CA LYS A 50 12.75 -1.23 0.51
C LYS A 50 11.33 -1.08 1.07
N TYR A 51 10.78 0.13 1.06
CA TYR A 51 9.46 0.43 1.61
C TYR A 51 8.35 -0.01 0.67
N LEU A 52 8.60 0.06 -0.63
CA LEU A 52 7.69 -0.44 -1.65
C LEU A 52 7.41 -1.94 -1.44
N PHE A 53 8.46 -2.75 -1.28
CA PHE A 53 8.28 -4.20 -1.08
C PHE A 53 7.50 -4.51 0.20
N LEU A 54 7.76 -3.74 1.26
CA LEU A 54 7.04 -3.85 2.54
C LEU A 54 5.54 -3.52 2.39
N ILE A 55 5.22 -2.42 1.71
CA ILE A 55 3.83 -1.99 1.48
C ILE A 55 3.11 -3.01 0.58
N ILE A 56 3.76 -3.52 -0.47
CA ILE A 56 3.20 -4.59 -1.32
C ILE A 56 2.86 -5.81 -0.47
N GLY A 57 3.80 -6.29 0.34
CA GLY A 57 3.60 -7.45 1.21
C GLY A 57 2.44 -7.23 2.18
N CYS A 58 2.37 -6.04 2.79
CA CYS A 58 1.27 -5.66 3.67
C CYS A 58 -0.09 -5.66 2.95
N VAL A 59 -0.17 -5.06 1.76
CA VAL A 59 -1.42 -4.97 0.98
C VAL A 59 -1.89 -6.37 0.57
N ILE A 60 -0.98 -7.21 0.07
CA ILE A 60 -1.28 -8.59 -0.32
C ILE A 60 -1.80 -9.39 0.87
N PHE A 61 -1.09 -9.33 2.01
CA PHE A 61 -1.48 -10.03 3.23
C PHE A 61 -2.86 -9.58 3.74
N ASN A 62 -3.11 -8.26 3.76
CA ASN A 62 -4.41 -7.71 4.14
C ASN A 62 -5.52 -8.14 3.17
N TYR A 63 -5.24 -8.20 1.88
CA TYR A 63 -6.20 -8.64 0.86
C TYR A 63 -6.55 -10.13 1.03
N PHE A 64 -5.55 -10.99 1.26
CA PHE A 64 -5.77 -12.42 1.51
C PHE A 64 -6.64 -12.64 2.75
N ILE A 65 -6.30 -12.02 3.88
CA ILE A 65 -7.10 -12.15 5.10
C ILE A 65 -8.50 -11.57 4.91
N GLY A 66 -8.63 -10.42 4.24
CA GLY A 66 -9.93 -9.83 3.93
C GLY A 66 -10.81 -10.74 3.09
N ASN A 67 -10.25 -11.43 2.10
CA ASN A 67 -10.97 -12.40 1.28
C ASN A 67 -11.40 -13.64 2.07
N VAL A 68 -10.54 -14.16 2.96
CA VAL A 68 -10.87 -15.28 3.85
C VAL A 68 -11.99 -14.88 4.81
N ILE A 69 -11.91 -13.69 5.42
CA ILE A 69 -12.97 -13.16 6.29
C ILE A 69 -14.31 -13.06 5.54
N ASN A 70 -14.29 -12.58 4.29
CA ASN A 70 -15.51 -12.43 3.49
C ASN A 70 -16.15 -13.78 3.10
N LYS A 71 -15.35 -14.84 2.94
CA LYS A 71 -15.85 -16.20 2.72
C LYS A 71 -16.42 -16.82 4.00
N GLU A 72 -15.81 -16.52 5.15
CA GLU A 72 -16.15 -17.08 6.47
C GLU A 72 -17.14 -16.22 7.26
N VAL A 73 -17.89 -15.33 6.60
CA VAL A 73 -18.88 -14.41 7.24
C VAL A 73 -19.92 -15.14 8.08
N LYS A 74 -20.21 -16.42 7.76
CA LYS A 74 -21.13 -17.26 8.52
C LYS A 74 -20.58 -17.65 9.90
N ASN A 75 -19.26 -17.70 10.08
CA ASN A 75 -18.61 -18.07 11.33
C ASN A 75 -18.03 -16.83 12.04
N LYS A 76 -18.89 -16.14 12.82
CA LYS A 76 -18.56 -14.87 13.49
C LYS A 76 -17.29 -14.94 14.35
N ILE A 77 -17.02 -16.08 14.99
CA ILE A 77 -15.86 -16.26 15.87
C ILE A 77 -14.55 -16.29 15.07
N LEU A 78 -14.54 -16.98 13.93
CA LEU A 78 -13.36 -17.07 13.06
C LEU A 78 -13.07 -15.72 12.39
N SER A 79 -14.11 -15.02 11.94
CA SER A 79 -14.02 -13.67 11.38
C SER A 79 -13.42 -12.66 12.37
N SER A 80 -13.88 -12.66 13.63
CA SER A 80 -13.32 -11.80 14.68
C SER A 80 -11.85 -12.12 14.97
N ARG A 81 -11.46 -13.41 15.06
CA ARG A 81 -10.05 -13.79 15.29
C ARG A 81 -9.15 -13.34 14.15
N LEU A 82 -9.57 -13.54 12.90
CA LEU A 82 -8.82 -13.10 11.72
C LEU A 82 -8.66 -11.57 11.68
N PHE A 83 -9.68 -10.83 12.12
CA PHE A 83 -9.60 -9.38 12.24
C PHE A 83 -8.56 -8.94 13.29
N PHE A 84 -8.54 -9.57 14.46
CA PHE A 84 -7.51 -9.32 15.48
C PHE A 84 -6.11 -9.67 14.96
N ILE A 85 -5.93 -10.83 14.32
CA ILE A 85 -4.65 -11.24 13.73
C ILE A 85 -4.17 -10.20 12.70
N LYS A 86 -5.09 -9.69 11.85
CA LYS A 86 -4.78 -8.65 10.87
C LYS A 86 -4.27 -7.36 11.53
N ILE A 87 -4.93 -6.91 12.60
CA ILE A 87 -4.52 -5.70 13.35
C ILE A 87 -3.16 -5.91 13.99
N VAL A 88 -2.96 -7.03 14.68
CA VAL A 88 -1.69 -7.35 15.35
C VAL A 88 -0.55 -7.43 14.33
N ALA A 89 -0.77 -8.08 13.18
CA ALA A 89 0.22 -8.15 12.11
C ALA A 89 0.55 -6.76 11.55
N ASN A 90 -0.45 -5.90 11.32
CA ASN A 90 -0.20 -4.55 10.83
C ASN A 90 0.57 -3.70 11.85
N LEU A 91 0.20 -3.79 13.14
CA LEU A 91 0.93 -3.14 14.23
C LEU A 91 2.36 -3.66 14.36
N ALA A 92 2.56 -4.97 14.22
CA ALA A 92 3.88 -5.58 14.24
C ALA A 92 4.73 -5.11 13.05
N CYS A 93 4.16 -4.99 11.85
CA CYS A 93 4.86 -4.43 10.69
C CYS A 93 5.28 -2.97 10.92
N ILE A 94 4.40 -2.13 11.47
CA ILE A 94 4.72 -0.74 11.81
C ILE A 94 5.78 -0.68 12.91
N GLY A 95 5.65 -1.52 13.94
CA GLY A 95 6.61 -1.64 15.03
C GLY A 95 7.99 -2.05 14.52
N TYR A 96 8.07 -3.13 13.74
CA TYR A 96 9.28 -3.59 13.08
C TYR A 96 9.93 -2.48 12.25
N PHE A 97 9.13 -1.76 11.47
CA PHE A 97 9.62 -0.64 10.68
C PHE A 97 10.22 0.48 11.54
N LYS A 98 9.56 0.84 12.64
CA LYS A 98 10.07 1.83 13.61
C LYS A 98 11.35 1.36 14.31
N TYR A 99 11.44 0.07 14.67
CA TYR A 99 12.62 -0.49 15.32
C TYR A 99 13.80 -0.69 14.36
N TYR A 100 13.55 -1.06 13.10
CA TYR A 100 14.59 -1.09 12.07
C TYR A 100 15.16 0.31 11.84
N PHE A 101 14.30 1.32 11.75
CA PHE A 101 14.75 2.71 11.66
C PHE A 101 15.56 3.15 12.89
N CYS A 102 15.15 2.71 14.09
CA CYS A 102 15.87 3.01 15.32
C CYS A 102 17.22 2.26 15.46
N LEU A 103 17.35 1.07 14.88
CA LEU A 103 18.59 0.27 14.92
C LEU A 103 19.59 0.71 13.83
N ASP A 104 19.10 1.10 12.65
CA ASP A 104 19.93 1.63 11.55
C ASP A 104 20.60 2.97 11.93
N ASP A 105 19.91 3.81 12.72
CA ASP A 105 20.46 5.06 13.29
C ASP A 105 21.61 4.81 14.29
N THR A 106 21.75 3.58 14.81
CA THR A 106 22.83 3.20 15.77
C THR A 106 24.03 2.50 15.15
N GLY A 107 24.10 2.35 13.82
CA GLY A 107 25.33 1.96 13.12
C GLY A 107 25.93 0.62 13.58
N ILE A 108 25.14 -0.46 13.51
CA ILE A 108 25.66 -1.81 13.71
C ILE A 108 25.22 -2.74 12.57
N SER A 109 26.10 -2.83 11.58
CA SER A 109 26.19 -3.76 10.42
C SER A 109 25.55 -3.31 9.11
#